data_AF-A0A431TTT1-F1
#
_entry.id   AF-A0A431TTT1-F1
#
_cell.length_a   1.000
_cell.length_b   1.000
_cell.length_c   1.000
_cell.angle_alpha   90.00
_cell.angle_beta   90.00
_cell.angle_gamma   90.00
#
_symmetry.space_group_name_H-M   'P 1'
#
loop_
_entity.id
_entity.type
_entity.pdbx_description
1 polymer ?
#
loop_
_entity_poly.entity_id
_entity_poly.type
_entity_poly.pdbx_seq_one_letter_code
_entity_poly.pdbx_strand_id
1 'polypeptide(L)'
;MPKTELAAQGAPGHEPRTGHLRPVIEYLLAQGNRPAYSWHADGWRTDSGGELHYAFTDPIDAAQLREHFAFPASILLDDAGTIRDEVNRVDIYHQQPARLFSFEVPATDS
;
A
#
# COMPACT_ATOMS: atom_id res chain seq x y z
N MET A 1 13.52 -20.65 1.02
CA MET A 1 12.80 -20.44 2.30
C MET A 1 11.32 -20.65 2.05
N PRO A 2 10.55 -21.23 2.99
CA PRO A 2 9.08 -21.24 2.87
C PRO A 2 8.56 -19.80 2.92
N LYS A 3 7.53 -19.50 2.11
CA LYS A 3 6.88 -18.18 2.09
C LYS A 3 5.97 -18.04 3.31
N THR A 4 5.80 -16.82 3.77
CA THR A 4 4.78 -16.50 4.78
C THR A 4 3.41 -16.46 4.10
N GLU A 5 2.49 -17.30 4.54
CA GLU A 5 1.11 -17.29 4.04
C GLU A 5 0.34 -16.11 4.61
N LEU A 6 -0.26 -15.30 3.72
CA LEU A 6 -1.18 -14.25 4.12
C LEU A 6 -2.59 -14.83 4.21
N ALA A 7 -3.31 -14.50 5.28
CA ALA A 7 -4.71 -14.85 5.39
C ALA A 7 -5.54 -14.03 4.39
N ALA A 8 -6.65 -14.59 3.89
CA ALA A 8 -7.56 -13.91 2.97
C ALA A 8 -8.44 -12.85 3.67
N GLN A 9 -8.53 -12.90 5.00
CA GLN A 9 -9.39 -12.05 5.83
C GLN A 9 -8.71 -11.80 7.17
N GLY A 10 -8.98 -10.64 7.77
CA GLY A 10 -8.38 -10.29 9.05
C GLY A 10 -8.98 -11.05 10.21
N ALA A 11 -8.19 -11.18 11.27
CA ALA A 11 -8.60 -11.79 12.53
C ALA A 11 -9.47 -10.81 13.36
N PRO A 12 -10.25 -11.30 14.33
CA PRO A 12 -10.95 -10.44 15.29
C PRO A 12 -9.95 -9.52 16.03
N GLY A 13 -10.17 -8.20 16.01
CA GLY A 13 -9.24 -7.22 16.60
C GLY A 13 -9.53 -5.77 16.18
N HIS A 14 -8.60 -4.86 16.50
CA HIS A 14 -8.69 -3.44 16.11
C HIS A 14 -8.63 -3.34 14.57
N GLU A 15 -9.75 -2.92 13.95
CA GLU A 15 -10.02 -2.91 12.50
C GLU A 15 -9.81 -4.29 11.81
N PRO A 16 -10.83 -5.17 11.87
CA PRO A 16 -10.74 -6.54 11.36
C PRO A 16 -10.47 -6.63 9.86
N ARG A 17 -10.61 -5.54 9.10
CA ARG A 17 -10.31 -5.48 7.66
C ARG A 17 -8.81 -5.47 7.34
N THR A 18 -7.93 -5.16 8.29
CA THR A 18 -6.50 -4.90 8.00
C THR A 18 -5.54 -5.88 8.64
N GLY A 19 -6.01 -6.72 9.57
CA GLY A 19 -5.16 -7.57 10.41
C GLY A 19 -4.28 -8.54 9.61
N HIS A 20 -4.79 -9.12 8.54
CA HIS A 20 -4.05 -10.06 7.69
C HIS A 20 -2.99 -9.39 6.79
N LEU A 21 -3.07 -8.09 6.58
CA LEU A 21 -2.07 -7.31 5.84
C LEU A 21 -0.96 -6.75 6.75
N ARG A 22 -1.13 -6.82 8.07
CA ARG A 22 -0.15 -6.34 9.05
C ARG A 22 1.26 -6.92 8.83
N PRO A 23 1.45 -8.22 8.53
CA PRO A 23 2.79 -8.77 8.29
C PRO A 23 3.51 -8.10 7.10
N VAL A 24 2.77 -7.70 6.06
CA VAL A 24 3.35 -7.00 4.91
C VAL A 24 3.81 -5.60 5.30
N ILE A 25 2.99 -4.86 6.05
CA ILE A 25 3.33 -3.52 6.55
C ILE A 25 4.58 -3.59 7.44
N GLU A 26 4.61 -4.53 8.39
CA GLU A 26 5.75 -4.72 9.28
C GLU A 26 7.02 -5.10 8.53
N TYR A 27 6.91 -5.96 7.51
CA TYR A 27 8.02 -6.30 6.64
C TYR A 27 8.59 -5.08 5.92
N LEU A 28 7.73 -4.27 5.29
CA LEU A 28 8.15 -3.07 4.57
C LEU A 28 8.80 -2.04 5.50
N LEU A 29 8.24 -1.86 6.71
CA LEU A 29 8.82 -1.01 7.76
C LEU A 29 10.21 -1.51 8.18
N ALA A 30 10.38 -2.83 8.33
CA ALA A 30 11.67 -3.43 8.67
C ALA A 30 12.73 -3.30 7.56
N GLN A 31 12.29 -3.21 6.29
CA GLN A 31 13.16 -2.88 5.16
C GLN A 31 13.53 -1.37 5.09
N GLY A 32 12.96 -0.54 5.97
CA GLY A 32 13.24 0.89 6.06
C GLY A 32 12.27 1.78 5.26
N ASN A 33 11.22 1.21 4.66
CA ASN A 33 10.16 2.00 4.04
C ASN A 33 9.43 2.81 5.11
N ARG A 34 9.01 4.03 4.79
CA ARG A 34 8.37 4.93 5.76
C ARG A 34 6.89 5.14 5.43
N PRO A 35 6.00 5.19 6.43
CA PRO A 35 4.61 5.56 6.21
C PRO A 35 4.53 7.00 5.69
N ALA A 36 3.74 7.22 4.66
CA ALA A 36 3.53 8.54 4.09
C ALA A 36 2.62 9.41 4.99
N TYR A 37 1.76 8.78 5.78
CA TYR A 37 0.79 9.42 6.66
C TYR A 37 1.11 9.18 8.14
N SER A 38 2.32 9.57 8.57
CA SER A 38 2.77 9.37 9.95
C SER A 38 1.97 10.15 11.02
N TRP A 39 1.06 11.03 10.61
CA TRP A 39 0.15 11.76 11.50
C TRP A 39 -1.14 11.00 11.84
N HIS A 40 -1.43 9.88 11.16
CA HIS A 40 -2.49 8.95 11.57
C HIS A 40 -1.91 7.93 12.56
N ALA A 41 -2.58 7.73 13.70
CA ALA A 41 -2.08 6.90 14.79
C ALA A 41 -1.79 5.44 14.39
N ASP A 42 -2.51 4.94 13.39
CA ASP A 42 -2.38 3.59 12.84
C ASP A 42 -1.82 3.57 11.39
N GLY A 43 -1.53 4.74 10.82
CA GLY A 43 -1.07 4.94 9.44
C GLY A 43 -2.15 4.79 8.37
N TRP A 44 -3.40 4.50 8.74
CA TRP A 44 -4.50 4.28 7.82
C TRP A 44 -5.27 5.58 7.54
N ARG A 45 -5.65 5.77 6.28
CA ARG A 45 -6.59 6.81 5.84
C ARG A 45 -7.83 6.15 5.25
N THR A 46 -9.01 6.58 5.68
CA THR A 46 -10.27 6.20 5.03
C THR A 46 -10.65 7.26 4.00
N ASP A 47 -11.05 6.85 2.80
CA ASP A 47 -11.61 7.77 1.80
C ASP A 47 -13.14 7.94 1.92
N SER A 48 -13.73 8.78 1.08
CA SER A 48 -15.18 9.02 1.06
C SER A 48 -16.00 7.80 0.65
N GLY A 49 -15.38 6.80 0.00
CA GLY A 49 -15.99 5.53 -0.35
C GLY A 49 -15.98 4.51 0.79
N GLY A 50 -15.21 4.76 1.86
CA GLY A 50 -15.02 3.82 2.98
C GLY A 50 -13.89 2.81 2.77
N GLU A 51 -13.06 3.02 1.74
CA GLU A 51 -11.86 2.23 1.48
C GLU A 51 -10.70 2.70 2.37
N LEU A 52 -9.92 1.74 2.87
CA LEU A 52 -8.77 2.00 3.74
C LEU A 52 -7.48 2.01 2.92
N HIS A 53 -6.64 3.00 3.19
CA HIS A 53 -5.43 3.27 2.44
C HIS A 53 -4.23 3.33 3.39
N TYR A 54 -3.21 2.51 3.14
CA TYR A 54 -1.89 2.64 3.76
C TYR A 54 -0.87 3.02 2.70
N ALA A 55 -0.29 4.20 2.84
CA ALA A 55 0.69 4.68 1.88
C ALA A 55 2.11 4.66 2.47
N PHE A 56 3.07 4.23 1.67
CA PHE A 56 4.51 4.39 1.92
C PHE A 56 5.07 5.57 1.11
N THR A 57 6.15 6.18 1.57
CA THR A 57 6.87 7.20 0.80
C THR A 57 7.75 6.59 -0.28
N ASP A 58 8.33 5.43 0.02
CA ASP A 58 9.32 4.77 -0.81
C ASP A 58 8.65 3.73 -1.73
N PRO A 59 9.20 3.46 -2.93
CA PRO A 59 8.67 2.43 -3.82
C PRO A 59 8.65 1.05 -3.15
N ILE A 60 7.57 0.32 -3.41
CA ILE A 60 7.40 -1.06 -2.93
C ILE A 60 7.90 -2.02 -4.01
N ASP A 61 8.86 -2.88 -3.66
CA ASP A 61 9.35 -3.93 -4.56
C ASP A 61 8.38 -5.12 -4.58
N ALA A 62 7.58 -5.22 -5.65
CA ALA A 62 6.63 -6.30 -5.84
C ALA A 62 7.30 -7.68 -5.95
N ALA A 63 8.50 -7.77 -6.53
CA ALA A 63 9.22 -9.04 -6.66
C ALA A 63 9.66 -9.53 -5.28
N GLN A 64 10.23 -8.63 -4.47
CA GLN A 64 10.60 -8.93 -3.08
C GLN A 64 9.38 -9.40 -2.27
N LEU A 65 8.24 -8.73 -2.39
CA LEU A 65 7.02 -9.16 -1.71
C LEU A 65 6.55 -10.55 -2.16
N ARG A 66 6.60 -10.85 -3.47
CA ARG A 66 6.23 -12.18 -4.00
C ARG A 66 7.21 -13.27 -3.57
N GLU A 67 8.46 -12.94 -3.28
CA GLU A 67 9.44 -13.89 -2.74
C GLU A 67 9.18 -14.20 -1.27
N HIS A 68 8.75 -13.21 -0.49
CA HIS A 68 8.52 -13.34 0.95
C HIS A 68 7.12 -13.84 1.32
N PHE A 69 6.09 -13.45 0.57
CA PHE A 69 4.69 -13.73 0.89
C PHE A 69 4.00 -14.59 -0.17
N ALA A 70 3.11 -15.45 0.29
CA ALA A 70 2.11 -16.11 -0.54
C ALA A 70 0.79 -15.35 -0.41
N PHE A 71 0.43 -14.60 -1.46
CA PHE A 71 -0.81 -13.84 -1.52
C PHE A 71 -1.99 -14.78 -1.89
N PRO A 72 -3.12 -14.72 -1.17
CA PRO A 72 -4.33 -15.41 -1.59
C PRO A 72 -4.91 -14.78 -2.86
N ALA A 73 -5.70 -15.54 -3.61
CA ALA A 73 -6.26 -15.09 -4.89
C ALA A 73 -7.13 -13.81 -4.81
N SER A 74 -7.64 -13.48 -3.62
CA SER A 74 -8.43 -12.26 -3.36
C SER A 74 -7.60 -11.00 -3.14
N ILE A 75 -6.28 -11.14 -2.98
CA ILE A 75 -5.36 -10.02 -2.76
C ILE A 75 -4.43 -9.92 -3.96
N LEU A 76 -4.58 -8.84 -4.71
CA LEU A 76 -3.79 -8.57 -5.91
C LEU A 76 -2.54 -7.79 -5.53
N LEU A 77 -1.39 -8.22 -6.04
CA LEU A 77 -0.16 -7.44 -6.02
C LEU A 77 0.25 -7.15 -7.46
N ASP A 78 0.19 -5.88 -7.85
CA ASP A 78 0.62 -5.44 -9.18
C ASP A 78 2.15 -5.20 -9.24
N ASP A 79 2.67 -5.02 -10.45
CA ASP A 79 4.10 -4.81 -10.67
C ASP A 79 4.59 -3.42 -10.23
N ALA A 80 3.68 -2.49 -9.95
CA ALA A 80 4.01 -1.19 -9.37
C ALA A 80 4.14 -1.25 -7.82
N GLY A 81 3.92 -2.43 -7.23
CA GLY A 81 3.99 -2.64 -5.78
C GLY A 81 2.71 -2.25 -5.06
N THR A 82 1.59 -2.10 -5.77
CA THR A 82 0.26 -1.87 -5.17
C THR A 82 -0.32 -3.20 -4.73
N ILE A 83 -0.74 -3.28 -3.47
CA ILE A 83 -1.53 -4.38 -2.93
C ILE A 83 -2.98 -3.92 -2.86
N ARG A 84 -3.89 -4.69 -3.46
CA ARG A 84 -5.34 -4.44 -3.41
C ARG A 84 -6.07 -5.63 -2.83
N ASP A 85 -6.83 -5.39 -1.78
CA ASP A 85 -7.75 -6.34 -1.18
C ASP A 85 -9.18 -5.86 -1.39
N GLU A 86 -9.81 -6.35 -2.46
CA GLU A 86 -11.16 -5.95 -2.84
C GLU A 86 -12.21 -6.41 -1.83
N VAL A 87 -11.97 -7.54 -1.16
CA VAL A 87 -12.91 -8.13 -0.19
C VAL A 87 -13.01 -7.25 1.05
N ASN A 88 -11.87 -6.76 1.53
CA ASN A 88 -11.81 -5.92 2.73
C ASN A 88 -11.81 -4.42 2.40
N ARG A 89 -11.74 -4.05 1.11
CA ARG A 89 -11.64 -2.67 0.61
C ARG A 89 -10.44 -1.96 1.24
N VAL A 90 -9.27 -2.54 1.01
CA VAL A 90 -7.99 -2.07 1.56
C VAL A 90 -6.92 -2.04 0.47
N ASP A 91 -6.22 -0.92 0.38
CA ASP A 91 -5.08 -0.74 -0.51
C ASP A 91 -3.80 -0.38 0.27
N ILE A 92 -2.68 -0.97 -0.14
CA ILE A 92 -1.33 -0.58 0.29
C ILE A 92 -0.54 -0.18 -0.95
N TYR A 93 0.03 1.02 -0.94
CA TYR A 93 0.76 1.56 -2.09
C TYR A 93 1.89 2.48 -1.65
N HIS A 94 2.72 2.90 -2.59
CA HIS A 94 3.62 4.02 -2.37
C HIS A 94 3.01 5.29 -2.97
N GLN A 95 3.10 6.43 -2.27
CA GLN A 95 2.68 7.71 -2.83
C GLN A 95 3.55 8.04 -4.04
N GLN A 96 2.95 8.04 -5.22
CA GLN A 96 3.58 8.68 -6.36
C GLN A 96 3.65 10.18 -6.09
N PRO A 97 4.79 10.84 -6.36
CA PRO A 97 4.85 12.29 -6.28
C PRO A 97 3.75 12.86 -7.17
N ALA A 98 2.99 13.82 -6.63
CA ALA A 98 2.03 14.54 -7.44
C ALA A 98 2.80 15.09 -8.65
N ARG A 99 2.39 14.70 -9.87
CA ARG A 99 2.90 15.37 -11.07
C ARG A 99 2.55 16.84 -10.91
N LEU A 100 3.54 17.66 -10.59
CA LEU A 100 3.39 19.10 -10.70
C LEU A 100 3.06 19.34 -12.16
N PHE A 101 1.85 19.82 -12.43
CA PHE A 101 1.47 20.26 -13.76
C PHE A 101 2.41 21.41 -14.11
N SER A 102 3.45 21.13 -14.89
CA SER A 102 4.26 22.17 -15.51
C SER A 102 3.40 22.82 -16.59
N PHE A 103 2.86 24.00 -16.28
CA PHE A 103 2.30 24.87 -17.31
C PHE A 103 3.48 25.45 -18.08
N GLU A 104 3.81 24.83 -19.21
CA GLU A 104 4.74 25.41 -20.17
C GLU A 104 4.04 26.64 -20.77
N VAL A 105 4.47 27.84 -20.36
CA VAL A 105 3.96 29.10 -20.90
C VAL A 105 4.51 29.22 -22.32
N PRO A 106 3.68 29.24 -23.38
CA PRO A 106 4.19 29.43 -24.73
C PRO A 106 4.84 30.82 -24.82
N ALA A 107 6.12 30.84 -25.21
CA ALA A 107 6.82 32.07 -25.53
C ALA A 107 6.08 32.77 -26.68
N THR A 108 5.45 33.90 -26.36
CA THR A 108 4.89 34.80 -27.36
C THR A 108 6.05 35.62 -27.90
N ASP A 109 6.54 35.23 -29.08
CA ASP A 109 7.50 36.05 -29.83
C ASP A 109 6.79 37.35 -30.26
N SER A 110 7.51 38.47 -30.10
CA SER A 110 7.01 39.85 -30.23
C SER A 110 6.82 40.31 -31.68
#